data_AF-U4U2S9-F1
#
_entry.id   AF-U4U2S9-F1
#
_cell.length_a   1.000
_cell.length_b   1.000
_cell.length_c   1.000
_cell.angle_alpha   90.00
_cell.angle_beta   90.00
_cell.angle_gamma   90.00
#
_symmetry.space_group_name_H-M   'P 1'
#
loop_
_entity.id
_entity.type
_entity.pdbx_description
1 polymer ?
#
loop_
_entity_poly.entity_id
_entity_poly.type
_entity_poly.pdbx_seq_one_letter_code
_entity_poly.pdbx_strand_id
1 'polypeptide(L)'
;FYRVNYDSTLRENLASALKQDNFSGIHVTNRAQWVDDSYALARAGYLTFGQVLSNVEFLENETEYFTWYPAATLFNYLLQRTGTSQLLGARLTSHLLSLLETAVSTYALDELDESQHVNTLTSILINTYACKYGHTTCTNAAKTLFRTYKSSSDLSSRPNINIRSLVYCNAIRYSDNITGDWQFLYEKYQDSALSGDSSYIWTALGCANDTDVLKAFLSKVLENDDVITSSLYGSVFSTIYVAGEVGLDTVLDFFSDNYAAILEVYSNAGSVLTGLSSYITKTSQIEKLEALLATVGTDSTLAAPIQTALNTANENQAIIEAHRASLHEYFGLDTTSTPSTTSTTTTTTAAPDGNDEENGDDEEEVEGDDSAEVDSATTLSRTGLVGLVVIGLINSVYFGL
;
A
#
# COMPACT_ATOMS: atom_id res chain seq x y z
N PHE A 1 -0.62 30.44 -6.72
CA PHE A 1 -0.36 29.00 -6.52
C PHE A 1 -1.64 28.26 -6.86
N TYR A 2 -1.67 27.54 -7.98
CA TYR A 2 -2.87 26.94 -8.58
C TYR A 2 -2.49 25.64 -9.29
N ARG A 3 -3.50 24.79 -9.56
CA ARG A 3 -3.41 23.60 -10.42
C ARG A 3 -4.03 23.89 -11.77
N VAL A 4 -3.60 23.21 -12.83
CA VAL A 4 -4.15 23.42 -14.18
C VAL A 4 -4.86 22.17 -14.68
N ASN A 5 -6.15 22.30 -14.97
CA ASN A 5 -6.94 21.26 -15.65
C ASN A 5 -7.13 21.67 -17.10
N TYR A 6 -6.51 20.94 -18.03
CA TYR A 6 -6.61 21.17 -19.47
C TYR A 6 -7.82 20.44 -20.05
N ASP A 7 -8.41 20.97 -21.11
CA ASP A 7 -9.40 20.22 -21.90
C ASP A 7 -8.77 18.96 -22.52
N SER A 8 -9.60 18.02 -22.96
CA SER A 8 -9.14 16.73 -23.48
C SER A 8 -8.18 16.84 -24.66
N THR A 9 -8.44 17.76 -25.59
CA THR A 9 -7.60 17.96 -26.78
C THR A 9 -6.22 18.45 -26.39
N LEU A 10 -6.13 19.48 -25.55
CA LEU A 10 -4.83 19.98 -25.11
C LEU A 10 -4.08 18.96 -24.24
N ARG A 11 -4.81 18.21 -23.39
CA ARG A 11 -4.24 17.14 -22.57
C ARG A 11 -3.62 16.02 -23.43
N GLU A 12 -4.31 15.56 -24.47
CA GLU A 12 -3.82 14.54 -25.41
C GLU A 12 -2.61 15.03 -26.21
N ASN A 13 -2.62 16.30 -26.65
CA ASN A 13 -1.49 16.91 -27.34
C ASN A 13 -0.26 17.01 -26.43
N LEU A 14 -0.43 17.39 -25.17
CA LEU A 14 0.66 17.45 -24.18
C LEU A 14 1.22 16.05 -23.87
N ALA A 15 0.36 15.07 -23.65
CA ALA A 15 0.78 13.68 -23.43
C ALA A 15 1.59 13.16 -24.64
N SER A 16 1.17 13.49 -25.86
CA SER A 16 1.88 13.11 -27.08
C SER A 16 3.23 13.83 -27.23
N ALA A 17 3.30 15.11 -26.87
CA ALA A 17 4.52 15.91 -26.89
C ALA A 17 5.56 15.43 -25.87
N LEU A 18 5.11 15.03 -24.68
CA LEU A 18 5.97 14.48 -23.63
C LEU A 18 6.64 13.17 -24.04
N LYS A 19 6.01 12.37 -24.92
CA LYS A 19 6.60 11.13 -25.44
C LYS A 19 7.63 11.33 -26.55
N GLN A 20 7.77 12.54 -27.08
CA GLN A 20 8.77 12.81 -28.12
C GLN A 20 10.17 12.99 -27.52
N ASP A 21 11.19 12.96 -28.38
CA ASP A 21 12.58 13.22 -28.01
C ASP A 21 12.72 14.48 -27.15
N ASN A 22 13.48 14.34 -26.04
CA ASN A 22 13.71 15.41 -25.06
C ASN A 22 12.39 16.07 -24.57
N PHE A 23 11.30 15.29 -24.51
CA PHE A 23 9.97 15.73 -24.06
C PHE A 23 9.45 16.95 -24.83
N SER A 24 9.79 17.10 -26.12
CA SER A 24 9.52 18.29 -26.93
C SER A 24 10.06 19.61 -26.32
N GLY A 25 11.10 19.53 -25.49
CA GLY A 25 11.66 20.68 -24.77
C GLY A 25 10.84 21.16 -23.56
N ILE A 26 9.83 20.40 -23.13
CA ILE A 26 9.06 20.72 -21.93
C ILE A 26 9.97 20.61 -20.70
N HIS A 27 10.14 21.72 -19.99
CA HIS A 27 11.03 21.82 -18.84
C HIS A 27 10.64 20.85 -17.72
N VAL A 28 11.64 20.31 -17.01
CA VAL A 28 11.46 19.31 -15.93
C VAL A 28 10.41 19.71 -14.89
N THR A 29 10.39 20.99 -14.49
CA THR A 29 9.39 21.49 -13.52
C THR A 29 7.96 21.42 -14.04
N ASN A 30 7.76 21.58 -15.36
CA ASN A 30 6.45 21.49 -15.97
C ASN A 30 6.02 20.03 -16.15
N ARG A 31 6.98 19.13 -16.40
CA ARG A 31 6.73 17.67 -16.40
C ARG A 31 6.36 17.18 -15.00
N ALA A 32 7.06 17.65 -13.97
CA ALA A 32 6.72 17.41 -12.57
C ALA A 32 5.31 17.92 -12.22
N GLN A 33 4.99 19.17 -12.61
CA GLN A 33 3.65 19.74 -12.42
C GLN A 33 2.59 18.91 -13.14
N TRP A 34 2.85 18.46 -14.37
CA TRP A 34 1.92 17.64 -15.14
C TRP A 34 1.55 16.33 -14.42
N VAL A 35 2.54 15.65 -13.83
CA VAL A 35 2.30 14.44 -13.03
C VAL A 35 1.52 14.77 -11.74
N ASP A 36 1.95 15.80 -11.00
CA ASP A 36 1.33 16.18 -9.74
C ASP A 36 -0.13 16.68 -9.92
N ASP A 37 -0.38 17.52 -10.92
CA ASP A 37 -1.72 18.01 -11.24
C ASP A 37 -2.60 16.87 -11.75
N SER A 38 -2.10 15.95 -12.58
CA SER A 38 -2.88 14.78 -13.03
C SER A 38 -3.34 13.94 -11.84
N TYR A 39 -2.43 13.61 -10.91
CA TYR A 39 -2.76 12.86 -9.70
C TYR A 39 -3.78 13.60 -8.82
N ALA A 40 -3.56 14.88 -8.55
CA ALA A 40 -4.44 15.67 -7.70
C ALA A 40 -5.84 15.87 -8.31
N LEU A 41 -5.93 16.05 -9.63
CA LEU A 41 -7.19 16.17 -10.35
C LEU A 41 -7.98 14.86 -10.31
N ALA A 42 -7.32 13.69 -10.42
CA ALA A 42 -7.99 12.41 -10.25
C ALA A 42 -8.52 12.21 -8.83
N ARG A 43 -7.72 12.55 -7.81
CA ARG A 43 -8.15 12.54 -6.41
C ARG A 43 -9.35 13.46 -6.13
N ALA A 44 -9.52 14.51 -6.93
CA ALA A 44 -10.63 15.44 -6.85
C ALA A 44 -11.81 15.10 -7.79
N GLY A 45 -11.72 14.00 -8.55
CA GLY A 45 -12.78 13.53 -9.45
C GLY A 45 -12.85 14.25 -10.80
N TYR A 46 -11.85 15.06 -11.16
CA TYR A 46 -11.79 15.74 -12.46
C TYR A 46 -11.15 14.89 -13.56
N LEU A 47 -10.39 13.87 -13.20
CA LEU A 47 -9.80 12.87 -14.10
C LEU A 47 -10.05 11.47 -13.56
N THR A 48 -10.05 10.47 -14.43
CA THR A 48 -9.98 9.07 -14.02
C THR A 48 -8.52 8.64 -13.82
N PHE A 49 -8.27 7.63 -13.01
CA PHE A 49 -6.90 7.12 -12.87
C PHE A 49 -6.39 6.46 -14.15
N GLY A 50 -7.27 5.92 -15.00
CA GLY A 50 -6.88 5.49 -16.36
C GLY A 50 -6.31 6.64 -17.19
N GLN A 51 -6.96 7.82 -17.17
CA GLN A 51 -6.42 9.02 -17.84
C GLN A 51 -5.09 9.48 -17.22
N VAL A 52 -4.94 9.38 -15.91
CA VAL A 52 -3.67 9.71 -15.24
C VAL A 52 -2.55 8.78 -15.69
N LEU A 53 -2.80 7.45 -15.76
CA LEU A 53 -1.81 6.50 -16.25
C LEU A 53 -1.40 6.82 -17.69
N SER A 54 -2.35 7.09 -18.59
CA SER A 54 -2.05 7.56 -19.95
C SER A 54 -1.21 8.84 -19.99
N ASN A 55 -1.49 9.80 -19.09
CA ASN A 55 -0.76 11.05 -19.01
C ASN A 55 0.71 10.86 -18.58
N VAL A 56 1.02 9.82 -17.78
CA VAL A 56 2.36 9.60 -17.23
C VAL A 56 3.18 8.55 -18.00
N GLU A 57 2.69 8.05 -19.13
CA GLU A 57 3.42 7.06 -19.96
C GLU A 57 4.79 7.56 -20.44
N PHE A 58 5.00 8.88 -20.54
CA PHE A 58 6.31 9.44 -20.90
C PHE A 58 7.41 9.14 -19.87
N LEU A 59 7.05 8.69 -18.65
CA LEU A 59 8.00 8.31 -17.61
C LEU A 59 8.96 7.20 -18.05
N GLU A 60 8.58 6.39 -19.04
CA GLU A 60 9.45 5.37 -19.65
C GLU A 60 10.81 5.93 -20.10
N ASN A 61 10.86 7.22 -20.48
CA ASN A 61 12.07 7.91 -20.92
C ASN A 61 12.57 8.97 -19.92
N GLU A 62 11.94 9.11 -18.75
CA GLU A 62 12.27 10.13 -17.75
C GLU A 62 13.29 9.63 -16.74
N THR A 63 14.20 10.50 -16.33
CA THR A 63 15.24 10.20 -15.33
C THR A 63 15.34 11.26 -14.24
N GLU A 64 14.68 12.41 -14.40
CA GLU A 64 14.82 13.53 -13.47
C GLU A 64 14.05 13.32 -12.16
N TYR A 65 14.72 13.62 -11.03
CA TYR A 65 14.15 13.52 -9.68
C TYR A 65 12.80 14.21 -9.53
N PHE A 66 12.70 15.45 -10.01
CA PHE A 66 11.53 16.29 -9.79
C PHE A 66 10.27 15.74 -10.45
N THR A 67 10.39 15.03 -11.57
CA THR A 67 9.26 14.38 -12.23
C THR A 67 8.92 13.05 -11.56
N TRP A 68 9.94 12.28 -11.16
CA TRP A 68 9.73 10.99 -10.50
C TRP A 68 9.15 11.11 -9.09
N TYR A 69 9.41 12.19 -8.36
CA TYR A 69 8.88 12.38 -7.00
C TYR A 69 7.33 12.38 -6.93
N PRO A 70 6.60 13.19 -7.72
CA PRO A 70 5.13 13.09 -7.76
C PRO A 70 4.65 11.78 -8.39
N ALA A 71 5.40 11.19 -9.34
CA ALA A 71 5.06 9.88 -9.92
C ALA A 71 5.09 8.77 -8.85
N ALA A 72 6.13 8.73 -8.02
CA ALA A 72 6.26 7.84 -6.88
C ALA A 72 5.06 7.99 -5.91
N THR A 73 4.62 9.23 -5.66
CA THR A 73 3.43 9.49 -4.84
C THR A 73 2.15 8.89 -5.46
N LEU A 74 1.96 9.07 -6.76
CA LEU A 74 0.85 8.47 -7.52
C LEU A 74 0.85 6.94 -7.43
N PHE A 75 1.98 6.31 -7.72
CA PHE A 75 2.07 4.84 -7.74
C PHE A 75 1.98 4.24 -6.34
N ASN A 76 2.57 4.88 -5.33
CA ASN A 76 2.40 4.48 -3.93
C ASN A 76 0.92 4.52 -3.52
N TYR A 77 0.21 5.59 -3.88
CA TYR A 77 -1.21 5.73 -3.63
C TYR A 77 -2.03 4.60 -4.25
N LEU A 78 -1.78 4.29 -5.53
CA LEU A 78 -2.53 3.26 -6.25
C LEU A 78 -2.20 1.85 -5.73
N LEU A 79 -0.91 1.51 -5.59
CA LEU A 79 -0.47 0.17 -5.17
C LEU A 79 -0.84 -0.15 -3.72
N GLN A 80 -0.90 0.85 -2.84
CA GLN A 80 -1.43 0.69 -1.48
C GLN A 80 -2.92 0.29 -1.48
N ARG A 81 -3.68 0.68 -2.51
CA ARG A 81 -5.14 0.45 -2.60
C ARG A 81 -5.51 -0.79 -3.41
N THR A 82 -4.75 -1.09 -4.45
CA THR A 82 -4.96 -2.29 -5.28
C THR A 82 -4.34 -3.54 -4.66
N GLY A 83 -3.39 -3.37 -3.73
CA GLY A 83 -2.43 -4.42 -3.41
C GLY A 83 -1.54 -4.74 -4.61
N THR A 84 -0.69 -5.74 -4.47
CA THR A 84 0.17 -6.31 -5.52
C THR A 84 -0.25 -7.73 -5.91
N SER A 85 -0.98 -8.45 -5.05
CA SER A 85 -1.35 -9.86 -5.28
C SER A 85 -2.55 -10.05 -6.22
N GLN A 86 -3.50 -9.11 -6.21
CA GLN A 86 -4.68 -9.15 -7.08
C GLN A 86 -4.32 -8.78 -8.52
N LEU A 87 -5.11 -9.26 -9.50
CA LEU A 87 -4.85 -9.06 -10.94
C LEU A 87 -4.57 -7.60 -11.30
N LEU A 88 -5.42 -6.67 -10.83
CA LEU A 88 -5.25 -5.24 -11.11
C LEU A 88 -3.95 -4.70 -10.50
N GLY A 89 -3.66 -5.05 -9.25
CA GLY A 89 -2.43 -4.69 -8.56
C GLY A 89 -1.17 -5.21 -9.27
N ALA A 90 -1.21 -6.46 -9.75
CA ALA A 90 -0.14 -7.07 -10.51
C ALA A 90 0.09 -6.34 -11.85
N ARG A 91 -0.97 -5.97 -12.57
CA ARG A 91 -0.87 -5.17 -13.81
C ARG A 91 -0.26 -3.79 -13.57
N LEU A 92 -0.71 -3.11 -12.51
CA LEU A 92 -0.16 -1.83 -12.12
C LEU A 92 1.31 -1.93 -11.71
N THR A 93 1.69 -3.00 -11.01
CA THR A 93 3.07 -3.28 -10.62
C THR A 93 3.94 -3.48 -11.86
N SER A 94 3.51 -4.32 -12.82
CA SER A 94 4.24 -4.52 -14.08
C SER A 94 4.38 -3.21 -14.88
N HIS A 95 3.34 -2.39 -14.91
CA HIS A 95 3.36 -1.10 -15.59
C HIS A 95 4.35 -0.13 -14.94
N LEU A 96 4.35 0.00 -13.61
CA LEU A 96 5.34 0.79 -12.89
C LEU A 96 6.77 0.32 -13.21
N LEU A 97 7.02 -0.99 -13.18
CA LEU A 97 8.34 -1.55 -13.49
C LEU A 97 8.78 -1.20 -14.92
N SER A 98 7.88 -1.26 -15.91
CA SER A 98 8.22 -0.84 -17.28
C SER A 98 8.58 0.64 -17.39
N LEU A 99 7.90 1.50 -16.65
CA LEU A 99 8.23 2.94 -16.64
C LEU A 99 9.58 3.22 -15.97
N LEU A 100 10.00 2.37 -15.03
CA LEU A 100 11.24 2.53 -14.27
C LEU A 100 12.50 2.08 -15.03
N GLU A 101 12.39 1.34 -16.13
CA GLU A 101 13.55 0.68 -16.78
C GLU A 101 14.69 1.66 -17.11
N THR A 102 14.39 2.75 -17.81
CA THR A 102 15.40 3.76 -18.16
C THR A 102 16.00 4.40 -16.91
N ALA A 103 15.18 4.73 -15.91
CA ALA A 103 15.64 5.34 -14.67
C ALA A 103 16.53 4.40 -13.84
N VAL A 104 16.19 3.11 -13.74
CA VAL A 104 16.99 2.10 -13.05
C VAL A 104 18.31 1.88 -13.75
N SER A 105 18.32 1.86 -15.09
CA SER A 105 19.58 1.74 -15.85
C SER A 105 20.50 2.95 -15.68
N THR A 106 19.92 4.14 -15.48
CA THR A 106 20.67 5.40 -15.28
C THR A 106 21.19 5.52 -13.85
N TYR A 107 20.40 5.07 -12.87
CA TYR A 107 20.70 5.16 -11.45
C TYR A 107 20.80 3.77 -10.82
N ALA A 108 21.72 2.94 -11.33
CA ALA A 108 21.93 1.59 -10.81
C ALA A 108 22.30 1.61 -9.32
N LEU A 109 21.74 0.69 -8.54
CA LEU A 109 21.89 0.67 -7.08
C LEU A 109 23.34 0.45 -6.61
N ASP A 110 24.13 -0.29 -7.38
CA ASP A 110 25.53 -0.61 -7.10
C ASP A 110 26.54 0.37 -7.73
N GLU A 111 26.07 1.35 -8.50
CA GLU A 111 26.87 2.41 -9.12
C GLU A 111 26.41 3.80 -8.65
N LEU A 112 26.35 4.00 -7.32
CA LEU A 112 25.84 5.24 -6.74
C LEU A 112 26.68 6.46 -7.14
N ASP A 113 26.05 7.40 -7.87
CA ASP A 113 26.63 8.72 -8.17
C ASP A 113 26.34 9.71 -7.03
N GLU A 114 27.41 10.14 -6.35
CA GLU A 114 27.38 11.11 -5.26
C GLU A 114 27.95 12.49 -5.69
N SER A 115 28.17 12.71 -7.00
CA SER A 115 28.72 13.97 -7.53
C SER A 115 27.79 15.17 -7.29
N GLN A 116 26.49 14.93 -7.26
CA GLN A 116 25.47 15.91 -6.89
C GLN A 116 24.46 15.26 -5.95
N HIS A 117 24.02 16.02 -4.94
CA HIS A 117 23.05 15.52 -3.95
C HIS A 117 21.76 15.00 -4.61
N VAL A 118 21.29 15.65 -5.67
CA VAL A 118 20.10 15.22 -6.41
C VAL A 118 20.27 13.83 -7.03
N ASN A 119 21.46 13.45 -7.49
CA ASN A 119 21.69 12.12 -8.09
C ASN A 119 21.56 11.02 -7.05
N THR A 120 22.06 11.25 -5.84
CA THR A 120 21.85 10.35 -4.70
C THR A 120 20.36 10.24 -4.36
N LEU A 121 19.64 11.36 -4.30
CA LEU A 121 18.20 11.36 -4.05
C LEU A 121 17.40 10.62 -5.14
N THR A 122 17.78 10.79 -6.41
CA THR A 122 17.16 10.05 -7.53
C THR A 122 17.42 8.56 -7.41
N SER A 123 18.66 8.15 -7.14
CA SER A 123 18.99 6.73 -6.95
C SER A 123 18.19 6.11 -5.81
N ILE A 124 18.08 6.77 -4.67
CA ILE A 124 17.25 6.30 -3.54
C ILE A 124 15.78 6.19 -3.96
N LEU A 125 15.24 7.21 -4.61
CA LEU A 125 13.83 7.24 -5.02
C LEU A 125 13.53 6.11 -6.00
N ILE A 126 14.26 6.02 -7.11
CA ILE A 126 14.05 5.02 -8.16
C ILE A 126 14.20 3.61 -7.61
N ASN A 127 15.30 3.34 -6.91
CA ASN A 127 15.57 1.99 -6.41
C ASN A 127 14.65 1.58 -5.26
N THR A 128 14.11 2.52 -4.48
CA THR A 128 13.10 2.22 -3.46
C THR A 128 11.87 1.54 -4.07
N TYR A 129 11.37 2.07 -5.19
CA TYR A 129 10.21 1.49 -5.89
C TYR A 129 10.63 0.28 -6.73
N ALA A 130 11.69 0.39 -7.51
CA ALA A 130 12.14 -0.69 -8.38
C ALA A 130 12.42 -1.98 -7.59
N CYS A 131 13.23 -1.91 -6.53
CA CYS A 131 13.51 -3.08 -5.72
C CYS A 131 12.25 -3.57 -4.98
N LYS A 132 11.45 -2.69 -4.36
CA LYS A 132 10.25 -3.10 -3.61
C LYS A 132 9.27 -3.91 -4.43
N TYR A 133 9.15 -3.59 -5.71
CA TYR A 133 8.22 -4.23 -6.63
C TYR A 133 8.85 -5.33 -7.49
N GLY A 134 10.13 -5.68 -7.24
CA GLY A 134 10.76 -6.85 -7.84
C GLY A 134 11.49 -6.62 -9.15
N HIS A 135 11.95 -5.40 -9.44
CA HIS A 135 12.84 -5.15 -10.57
C HIS A 135 14.11 -6.00 -10.43
N THR A 136 14.41 -6.83 -11.43
CA THR A 136 15.44 -7.86 -11.32
C THR A 136 16.84 -7.31 -11.19
N THR A 137 17.17 -6.21 -11.89
CA THR A 137 18.47 -5.54 -11.76
C THR A 137 18.65 -4.99 -10.35
N CYS A 138 17.65 -4.26 -9.84
CA CYS A 138 17.69 -3.67 -8.50
C CYS A 138 17.80 -4.74 -7.40
N THR A 139 16.95 -5.77 -7.46
CA THR A 139 16.92 -6.84 -6.44
C THR A 139 18.21 -7.67 -6.44
N ASN A 140 18.78 -7.97 -7.61
CA ASN A 140 20.06 -8.67 -7.70
C ASN A 140 21.23 -7.82 -7.16
N ALA A 141 21.24 -6.51 -7.45
CA ALA A 141 22.23 -5.59 -6.89
C ALA A 141 22.13 -5.54 -5.35
N ALA A 142 20.92 -5.40 -4.80
CA ALA A 142 20.69 -5.40 -3.35
C ALA A 142 21.19 -6.71 -2.70
N LYS A 143 20.85 -7.87 -3.27
CA LYS A 143 21.33 -9.17 -2.78
C LYS A 143 22.85 -9.30 -2.86
N THR A 144 23.46 -8.79 -3.93
CA THR A 144 24.92 -8.84 -4.12
C THR A 144 25.64 -7.96 -3.10
N LEU A 145 25.23 -6.70 -2.95
CA LEU A 145 25.78 -5.78 -1.95
C LEU A 145 25.65 -6.35 -0.53
N PHE A 146 24.50 -6.93 -0.20
CA PHE A 146 24.29 -7.57 1.10
C PHE A 146 25.17 -8.80 1.32
N ARG A 147 25.30 -9.69 0.33
CA ARG A 147 26.19 -10.87 0.44
C ARG A 147 27.65 -10.45 0.60
N THR A 148 28.09 -9.43 -0.12
CA THR A 148 29.44 -8.87 0.02
C THR A 148 29.69 -8.44 1.46
N TYR A 149 28.77 -7.67 2.05
CA TYR A 149 28.84 -7.28 3.46
C TYR A 149 28.86 -8.49 4.40
N LYS A 150 27.95 -9.44 4.22
CA LYS A 150 27.83 -10.63 5.08
C LYS A 150 29.08 -11.53 5.04
N SER A 151 29.77 -11.58 3.90
CA SER A 151 30.96 -12.41 3.69
C SER A 151 32.27 -11.78 4.18
N SER A 152 32.24 -10.52 4.62
CA SER A 152 33.43 -9.75 4.95
C SER A 152 33.52 -9.44 6.44
N SER A 153 34.74 -9.46 6.98
CA SER A 153 35.03 -8.92 8.31
C SER A 153 35.33 -7.42 8.28
N ASP A 154 35.49 -6.83 7.10
CA ASP A 154 35.79 -5.41 6.92
C ASP A 154 34.50 -4.58 6.92
N LEU A 155 34.38 -3.62 7.85
CA LEU A 155 33.25 -2.70 7.94
C LEU A 155 33.10 -1.77 6.73
N SER A 156 34.14 -1.62 5.90
CA SER A 156 34.08 -0.88 4.64
C SER A 156 33.20 -1.57 3.59
N SER A 157 32.97 -2.89 3.73
CA SER A 157 32.08 -3.67 2.86
C SER A 157 30.59 -3.41 3.10
N ARG A 158 30.24 -2.64 4.14
CA ARG A 158 28.85 -2.23 4.36
C ARG A 158 28.34 -1.43 3.15
N PRO A 159 27.07 -1.59 2.77
CA PRO A 159 26.48 -0.71 1.77
C PRO A 159 26.64 0.76 2.16
N ASN A 160 26.78 1.62 1.15
CA ASN A 160 26.83 3.07 1.32
C ASN A 160 25.64 3.51 2.19
N ILE A 161 25.89 4.45 3.12
CA ILE A 161 24.91 4.91 4.10
C ILE A 161 23.60 5.38 3.47
N ASN A 162 23.67 6.03 2.31
CA ASN A 162 22.53 6.57 1.58
C ASN A 162 21.56 5.48 1.06
N ILE A 163 22.07 4.28 0.78
CA ILE A 163 21.28 3.16 0.24
C ILE A 163 21.20 1.97 1.21
N ARG A 164 21.73 2.11 2.43
CA ARG A 164 21.89 1.00 3.38
C ARG A 164 20.56 0.34 3.76
N SER A 165 19.58 1.16 4.13
CA SER A 165 18.23 0.70 4.44
C SER A 165 17.59 -0.05 3.27
N LEU A 166 17.73 0.51 2.06
CA LEU A 166 17.21 -0.06 0.82
C LEU A 166 17.85 -1.43 0.53
N VAL A 167 19.17 -1.52 0.61
CA VAL A 167 19.92 -2.77 0.40
C VAL A 167 19.51 -3.82 1.41
N TYR A 168 19.51 -3.48 2.71
CA TYR A 168 19.16 -4.43 3.78
C TYR A 168 17.71 -4.92 3.64
N CYS A 169 16.75 -4.01 3.48
CA CYS A 169 15.33 -4.36 3.36
C CYS A 169 15.09 -5.28 2.16
N ASN A 170 15.66 -4.98 1.00
CA ASN A 170 15.42 -5.79 -0.20
C ASN A 170 16.24 -7.09 -0.23
N ALA A 171 17.41 -7.14 0.40
CA ALA A 171 18.12 -8.40 0.59
C ALA A 171 17.34 -9.37 1.48
N ILE A 172 16.70 -8.87 2.54
CA ILE A 172 15.80 -9.66 3.39
C ILE A 172 14.53 -10.04 2.63
N ARG A 173 13.87 -9.09 1.95
CA ARG A 173 12.63 -9.34 1.18
C ARG A 173 12.78 -10.46 0.14
N TYR A 174 13.92 -10.50 -0.55
CA TYR A 174 14.20 -11.44 -1.65
C TYR A 174 15.29 -12.47 -1.30
N SER A 175 15.47 -12.75 -0.01
CA SER A 175 16.50 -13.68 0.47
C SER A 175 16.25 -15.11 -0.03
N ASP A 176 17.32 -15.78 -0.46
CA ASP A 176 17.31 -17.22 -0.77
C ASP A 176 17.46 -18.09 0.49
N ASN A 177 17.87 -17.49 1.62
CA ASN A 177 18.06 -18.12 2.92
C ASN A 177 17.58 -17.16 4.02
N ILE A 178 16.26 -16.96 4.07
CA ILE A 178 15.64 -15.92 4.90
C ILE A 178 16.04 -16.04 6.37
N THR A 179 16.02 -17.24 6.95
CA THR A 179 16.39 -17.45 8.35
C THR A 179 17.84 -17.03 8.62
N GLY A 180 18.78 -17.41 7.75
CA GLY A 180 20.20 -17.10 7.94
C GLY A 180 20.56 -15.64 7.64
N ASP A 181 19.87 -14.99 6.70
CA ASP A 181 20.09 -13.58 6.36
C ASP A 181 19.45 -12.65 7.41
N TRP A 182 18.26 -12.99 7.89
CA TRP A 182 17.58 -12.28 8.97
C TRP A 182 18.36 -12.38 10.28
N GLN A 183 18.79 -13.59 10.66
CA GLN A 183 19.58 -13.82 11.87
C GLN A 183 20.90 -13.02 11.86
N PHE A 184 21.59 -12.99 10.71
CA PHE A 184 22.80 -12.18 10.56
C PHE A 184 22.53 -10.69 10.84
N LEU A 185 21.47 -10.12 10.27
CA LEU A 185 21.13 -8.72 10.55
C LEU A 185 20.70 -8.50 12.00
N TYR A 186 19.94 -9.44 12.58
CA TYR A 186 19.54 -9.33 13.99
C TYR A 186 20.73 -9.34 14.94
N GLU A 187 21.73 -10.19 14.70
CA GLU A 187 23.01 -10.18 15.45
C GLU A 187 23.73 -8.83 15.29
N LYS A 188 23.77 -8.27 14.07
CA LYS A 188 24.32 -6.93 13.86
C LYS A 188 23.56 -5.83 14.60
N TYR A 189 22.24 -5.96 14.73
CA TYR A 189 21.44 -5.05 15.54
C TYR A 189 21.80 -5.17 17.03
N GLN A 190 21.90 -6.39 17.56
CA GLN A 190 22.29 -6.66 18.96
C GLN A 190 23.69 -6.12 19.29
N ASP A 191 24.64 -6.27 18.36
CA ASP A 191 26.00 -5.77 18.52
C ASP A 191 26.09 -4.23 18.40
N SER A 192 25.09 -3.59 17.77
CA SER A 192 25.07 -2.15 17.49
C SER A 192 24.66 -1.30 18.70
N ALA A 193 25.33 -1.48 19.83
CA ALA A 193 24.98 -0.79 21.09
C ALA A 193 25.09 0.76 21.04
N LEU A 194 25.71 1.36 20.01
CA LEU A 194 26.02 2.81 19.98
C LEU A 194 26.06 3.47 18.58
N SER A 195 25.43 2.95 17.53
CA SER A 195 25.51 3.57 16.18
C SER A 195 24.14 3.86 15.57
N GLY A 196 24.06 4.93 14.77
CA GLY A 196 22.86 5.28 13.97
C GLY A 196 22.44 4.20 12.96
N ASP A 197 23.21 3.11 12.83
CA ASP A 197 22.93 1.97 11.96
C ASP A 197 21.78 1.09 12.45
N SER A 198 21.50 1.10 13.76
CA SER A 198 20.44 0.29 14.35
C SER A 198 19.08 0.53 13.67
N SER A 199 18.81 1.78 13.30
CA SER A 199 17.60 2.20 12.59
C SER A 199 17.41 1.51 11.24
N TYR A 200 18.46 1.46 10.41
CA TYR A 200 18.43 0.79 9.12
C TYR A 200 18.21 -0.72 9.26
N ILE A 201 18.74 -1.33 10.32
CA ILE A 201 18.66 -2.77 10.52
C ILE A 201 17.27 -3.19 11.00
N TRP A 202 16.75 -2.62 12.11
CA TRP A 202 15.43 -3.06 12.60
C TRP A 202 14.33 -2.78 11.58
N THR A 203 14.48 -1.69 10.80
CA THR A 203 13.61 -1.39 9.68
C THR A 203 13.66 -2.51 8.64
N ALA A 204 14.85 -2.92 8.20
CA ALA A 204 15.03 -3.98 7.21
C ALA A 204 14.54 -5.37 7.67
N LEU A 205 14.63 -5.69 8.97
CA LEU A 205 14.12 -6.95 9.51
C LEU A 205 12.61 -7.13 9.28
N GLY A 206 11.86 -6.02 9.22
CA GLY A 206 10.43 -6.04 8.89
C GLY A 206 10.11 -6.33 7.43
N CYS A 207 11.12 -6.28 6.54
CA CYS A 207 10.91 -6.50 5.11
C CYS A 207 10.84 -7.98 4.70
N ALA A 208 10.98 -8.91 5.64
CA ALA A 208 10.91 -10.34 5.37
C ALA A 208 9.57 -10.70 4.72
N ASN A 209 9.61 -11.55 3.70
CA ASN A 209 8.43 -12.09 3.04
C ASN A 209 8.14 -13.52 3.54
N ASP A 210 8.29 -13.73 4.85
CA ASP A 210 8.15 -15.02 5.52
C ASP A 210 7.40 -14.83 6.85
N THR A 211 6.21 -15.43 6.96
CA THR A 211 5.31 -15.23 8.10
C THR A 211 5.90 -15.73 9.41
N ASP A 212 6.67 -16.82 9.41
CA ASP A 212 7.21 -17.40 10.64
C ASP A 212 8.34 -16.52 11.19
N VAL A 213 9.22 -16.01 10.32
CA VAL A 213 10.26 -15.04 10.68
C VAL A 213 9.64 -13.74 11.21
N LEU A 214 8.59 -13.24 10.56
CA LEU A 214 7.89 -12.03 11.01
C LEU A 214 7.18 -12.24 12.35
N LYS A 215 6.52 -13.38 12.57
CA LYS A 215 5.91 -13.71 13.87
C LYS A 215 6.98 -13.84 14.97
N ALA A 216 8.12 -14.45 14.67
CA ALA A 216 9.23 -14.52 15.61
C ALA A 216 9.77 -13.12 15.97
N PHE A 217 9.83 -12.20 15.01
CA PHE A 217 10.20 -10.80 15.27
C PHE A 217 9.16 -10.09 16.13
N LEU A 218 7.87 -10.27 15.85
CA LEU A 218 6.77 -9.70 16.64
C LEU A 218 6.77 -10.23 18.09
N SER A 219 7.07 -11.51 18.31
CA SER A 219 7.20 -12.09 19.64
C SER A 219 8.27 -11.41 20.50
N LYS A 220 9.30 -10.78 19.91
CA LYS A 220 10.29 -9.99 20.66
C LYS A 220 9.69 -8.79 21.39
N VAL A 221 8.57 -8.25 20.91
CA VAL A 221 7.81 -7.21 21.64
C VAL A 221 7.25 -7.76 22.95
N LEU A 222 6.86 -9.04 22.99
CA LEU A 222 6.27 -9.69 24.16
C LEU A 222 7.32 -10.21 25.15
N GLU A 223 8.51 -10.59 24.66
CA GLU A 223 9.57 -11.20 25.46
C GLU A 223 10.32 -10.21 26.36
N ASN A 224 10.24 -8.89 26.09
CA ASN A 224 10.90 -7.81 26.84
C ASN A 224 12.39 -8.13 27.16
N ASP A 225 13.15 -8.53 26.14
CA ASP A 225 14.52 -9.07 26.27
C ASP A 225 15.63 -7.98 26.27
N ASP A 226 15.29 -6.74 26.64
CA ASP A 226 16.13 -5.52 26.60
C ASP A 226 16.69 -5.11 25.23
N VAL A 227 16.62 -5.98 24.21
CA VAL A 227 17.10 -5.73 22.84
C VAL A 227 16.09 -4.91 22.04
N ILE A 228 14.81 -5.30 22.10
CA ILE A 228 13.70 -4.50 21.59
C ILE A 228 13.06 -3.75 22.75
N THR A 229 13.46 -2.50 22.93
CA THR A 229 12.91 -1.65 24.01
C THR A 229 11.50 -1.19 23.67
N SER A 230 10.74 -0.81 24.71
CA SER A 230 9.35 -0.31 24.56
C SER A 230 9.18 0.89 23.64
N SER A 231 10.25 1.68 23.45
CA SER A 231 10.27 2.79 22.49
C SER A 231 10.16 2.33 21.03
N LEU A 232 10.51 1.08 20.74
CA LEU A 232 10.52 0.49 19.39
C LEU A 232 9.31 -0.40 19.11
N TYR A 233 8.44 -0.69 20.07
CA TYR A 233 7.31 -1.61 19.86
C TYR A 233 6.43 -1.20 18.68
N GLY A 234 6.00 0.07 18.63
CA GLY A 234 5.23 0.59 17.49
C GLY A 234 6.00 0.51 16.17
N SER A 235 7.31 0.77 16.22
CA SER A 235 8.20 0.68 15.07
C SER A 235 8.30 -0.73 14.50
N VAL A 236 8.42 -1.76 15.36
CA VAL A 236 8.44 -3.18 14.95
C VAL A 236 7.16 -3.54 14.20
N PHE A 237 5.98 -3.23 14.75
CA PHE A 237 4.72 -3.46 14.04
C PHE A 237 4.67 -2.71 12.70
N SER A 238 5.03 -1.42 12.72
CA SER A 238 4.91 -0.56 11.54
C SER A 238 5.82 -0.93 10.39
N THR A 239 7.08 -1.27 10.66
CA THR A 239 7.99 -1.68 9.57
C THR A 239 7.49 -2.93 8.87
N ILE A 240 6.86 -3.85 9.61
CA ILE A 240 6.33 -5.10 9.04
C ILE A 240 5.10 -4.81 8.16
N TYR A 241 4.08 -4.10 8.67
CA TYR A 241 2.86 -3.89 7.87
C TYR A 241 3.07 -2.92 6.69
N VAL A 242 4.05 -2.01 6.77
CA VAL A 242 4.40 -1.09 5.67
C VAL A 242 5.19 -1.81 4.57
N ALA A 243 5.92 -2.87 4.91
CA ALA A 243 6.82 -3.54 3.98
C ALA A 243 6.11 -4.28 2.84
N GLY A 244 4.88 -4.77 3.05
CA GLY A 244 4.12 -5.48 2.02
C GLY A 244 2.91 -6.25 2.57
N GLU A 245 2.15 -6.87 1.68
CA GLU A 245 0.91 -7.58 2.04
C GLU A 245 1.13 -8.72 3.04
N VAL A 246 2.20 -9.51 2.89
CA VAL A 246 2.52 -10.60 3.81
C VAL A 246 2.75 -10.06 5.23
N GLY A 247 3.46 -8.94 5.36
CA GLY A 247 3.68 -8.28 6.64
C GLY A 247 2.40 -7.72 7.24
N LEU A 248 1.56 -7.07 6.44
CA LEU A 248 0.25 -6.56 6.87
C LEU A 248 -0.63 -7.69 7.43
N ASP A 249 -0.79 -8.78 6.66
CA ASP A 249 -1.60 -9.92 7.07
C ASP A 249 -1.01 -10.58 8.33
N THR A 250 0.33 -10.69 8.41
CA THR A 250 1.02 -11.25 9.59
C THR A 250 0.81 -10.40 10.85
N VAL A 251 0.90 -9.08 10.75
CA VAL A 251 0.67 -8.18 11.90
C VAL A 251 -0.78 -8.25 12.35
N LEU A 252 -1.74 -8.23 11.42
CA LEU A 252 -3.16 -8.30 11.76
C LEU A 252 -3.49 -9.61 12.48
N ASP A 253 -2.96 -10.74 12.00
CA ASP A 253 -3.14 -12.04 12.63
C ASP A 253 -2.48 -12.10 14.01
N PHE A 254 -1.20 -11.74 14.09
CA PHE A 254 -0.47 -11.76 15.35
C PHE A 254 -1.11 -10.85 16.40
N PHE A 255 -1.54 -9.65 16.00
CA PHE A 255 -2.21 -8.72 16.91
C PHE A 255 -3.54 -9.29 17.41
N SER A 256 -4.33 -9.87 16.51
CA SER A 256 -5.63 -10.46 16.87
C SER A 256 -5.47 -11.66 17.81
N ASP A 257 -4.46 -12.50 17.58
CA ASP A 257 -4.19 -13.68 18.39
C ASP A 257 -3.61 -13.33 19.78
N ASN A 258 -2.92 -12.19 19.91
CA ASN A 258 -2.14 -11.83 21.10
C ASN A 258 -2.55 -10.50 21.75
N TYR A 259 -3.72 -9.92 21.40
CA TYR A 259 -4.09 -8.56 21.80
C TYR A 259 -3.96 -8.31 23.31
N ALA A 260 -4.31 -9.30 24.15
CA ALA A 260 -4.24 -9.18 25.61
C ALA A 260 -2.78 -9.04 26.08
N ALA A 261 -1.88 -9.91 25.63
CA ALA A 261 -0.46 -9.84 25.95
C ALA A 261 0.19 -8.56 25.41
N ILE A 262 -0.21 -8.12 24.21
CA ILE A 262 0.25 -6.86 23.62
C ILE A 262 -0.18 -5.68 24.49
N LEU A 263 -1.42 -5.64 24.97
CA LEU A 263 -1.91 -4.56 25.84
C LEU A 263 -1.19 -4.51 27.19
N GLU A 264 -0.75 -5.66 27.72
CA GLU A 264 0.01 -5.73 28.97
C GLU A 264 1.37 -5.05 28.85
N VAL A 265 2.06 -5.19 27.70
CA VAL A 265 3.42 -4.65 27.50
C VAL A 265 3.44 -3.32 26.74
N TYR A 266 2.42 -3.04 25.94
CA TYR A 266 2.34 -1.89 25.06
C TYR A 266 1.00 -1.15 25.19
N SER A 267 0.94 -0.17 26.09
CA SER A 267 -0.28 0.59 26.36
C SER A 267 -0.84 1.36 25.15
N ASN A 268 0.01 1.68 24.16
CA ASN A 268 -0.39 2.35 22.93
C ASN A 268 -0.70 1.38 21.78
N ALA A 269 -1.02 0.11 22.07
CA ALA A 269 -1.31 -0.92 21.07
C ALA A 269 -2.40 -0.52 20.05
N GLY A 270 -3.37 0.30 20.44
CA GLY A 270 -4.39 0.83 19.53
C GLY A 270 -3.82 1.65 18.35
N SER A 271 -2.63 2.24 18.49
CA SER A 271 -1.98 2.96 17.37
C SER A 271 -1.55 2.02 16.26
N VAL A 272 -1.29 0.74 16.56
CA VAL A 272 -0.94 -0.28 15.56
C VAL A 272 -2.13 -0.50 14.63
N LEU A 273 -3.32 -0.72 15.19
CA LEU A 273 -4.56 -0.93 14.43
C LEU A 273 -4.94 0.27 13.57
N THR A 274 -4.85 1.48 14.13
CA THR A 274 -5.12 2.70 13.35
C THR A 274 -4.07 2.92 12.26
N GLY A 275 -2.78 2.65 12.52
CA GLY A 275 -1.72 2.76 11.53
C GLY A 275 -1.86 1.76 10.38
N LEU A 276 -2.10 0.48 10.68
CA LEU A 276 -2.21 -0.58 9.67
C LEU A 276 -3.49 -0.45 8.83
N SER A 277 -4.54 0.18 9.36
CA SER A 277 -5.81 0.40 8.66
C SER A 277 -5.67 1.14 7.32
N SER A 278 -4.67 2.02 7.20
CA SER A 278 -4.37 2.72 5.94
C SER A 278 -3.97 1.79 4.79
N TYR A 279 -3.63 0.53 5.10
CA TYR A 279 -3.20 -0.49 4.14
C TYR A 279 -4.24 -1.60 3.97
N ILE A 280 -5.33 -1.60 4.73
CA ILE A 280 -6.40 -2.59 4.62
C ILE A 280 -7.28 -2.28 3.41
N THR A 281 -7.42 -3.28 2.55
CA THR A 281 -8.23 -3.22 1.33
C THR A 281 -9.02 -4.50 1.08
N LYS A 282 -8.67 -5.62 1.74
CA LYS A 282 -9.33 -6.92 1.56
C LYS A 282 -10.51 -7.07 2.53
N THR A 283 -11.62 -7.64 2.06
CA THR A 283 -12.80 -7.92 2.91
C THR A 283 -12.42 -8.85 4.08
N SER A 284 -11.57 -9.86 3.83
CA SER A 284 -11.09 -10.76 4.88
C SER A 284 -10.30 -10.07 6.00
N GLN A 285 -9.65 -8.93 5.73
CA GLN A 285 -8.97 -8.14 6.75
C GLN A 285 -9.95 -7.32 7.59
N ILE A 286 -11.03 -6.82 6.97
CA ILE A 286 -12.12 -6.13 7.66
C ILE A 286 -12.86 -7.10 8.58
N GLU A 287 -13.22 -8.28 8.08
CA GLU A 287 -13.86 -9.35 8.87
C GLU A 287 -13.03 -9.73 10.11
N LYS A 288 -11.69 -9.74 9.99
CA LYS A 288 -10.78 -9.94 11.12
C LYS A 288 -10.87 -8.82 12.16
N LEU A 289 -10.93 -7.56 11.73
CA LEU A 289 -11.12 -6.42 12.64
C LEU A 289 -12.49 -6.47 13.34
N GLU A 290 -13.55 -6.85 12.63
CA GLU A 290 -14.89 -7.02 13.21
C GLU A 290 -14.91 -8.15 14.25
N ALA A 291 -14.29 -9.28 13.94
CA ALA A 291 -14.14 -10.39 14.88
C ALA A 291 -13.31 -10.00 16.11
N LEU A 292 -12.24 -9.22 15.92
CA LEU A 292 -11.46 -8.68 17.03
C LEU A 292 -12.30 -7.74 17.90
N LEU A 293 -13.09 -6.83 17.32
CA LEU A 293 -13.98 -5.93 18.06
C LEU A 293 -15.00 -6.71 18.90
N ALA A 294 -15.62 -7.74 18.31
CA ALA A 294 -16.54 -8.62 19.00
C ALA A 294 -15.87 -9.35 20.18
N THR A 295 -14.59 -9.74 20.02
CA THR A 295 -13.81 -10.46 21.03
C THR A 295 -13.39 -9.57 22.18
N VAL A 296 -12.88 -8.35 21.92
CA VAL A 296 -12.40 -7.45 22.97
C VAL A 296 -13.54 -6.76 23.73
N GLY A 297 -14.72 -6.66 23.11
CA GLY A 297 -15.88 -5.97 23.67
C GLY A 297 -15.79 -4.45 23.60
N THR A 298 -16.96 -3.79 23.72
CA THR A 298 -17.09 -2.33 23.56
C THR A 298 -16.43 -1.51 24.67
N ASP A 299 -16.21 -2.11 25.84
CA ASP A 299 -15.58 -1.45 26.99
C ASP A 299 -14.05 -1.50 26.95
N SER A 300 -13.46 -2.21 25.98
CA SER A 300 -12.01 -2.30 25.80
C SER A 300 -11.41 -0.99 25.32
N THR A 301 -10.18 -0.70 25.75
CA THR A 301 -9.38 0.43 25.22
C THR A 301 -9.07 0.29 23.73
N LEU A 302 -9.21 -0.91 23.16
CA LEU A 302 -9.05 -1.18 21.74
C LEU A 302 -10.32 -0.90 20.91
N ALA A 303 -11.50 -0.77 21.53
CA ALA A 303 -12.75 -0.63 20.79
C ALA A 303 -12.76 0.59 19.85
N ALA A 304 -12.36 1.77 20.35
CA ALA A 304 -12.29 2.99 19.54
C ALA A 304 -11.20 2.93 18.44
N PRO A 305 -9.97 2.45 18.72
CA PRO A 305 -8.98 2.17 17.68
C PRO A 305 -9.47 1.21 16.59
N ILE A 306 -10.13 0.10 16.95
CA ILE A 306 -10.67 -0.85 15.98
C ILE A 306 -11.76 -0.20 15.13
N GLN A 307 -12.68 0.56 15.73
CA GLN A 307 -13.72 1.27 14.97
C GLN A 307 -13.12 2.27 13.98
N THR A 308 -12.07 2.99 14.39
CA THR A 308 -11.34 3.91 13.51
C THR A 308 -10.70 3.14 12.34
N ALA A 309 -10.11 1.98 12.63
CA ALA A 309 -9.51 1.11 11.63
C ALA A 309 -10.56 0.58 10.62
N LEU A 310 -11.73 0.15 11.11
CA LEU A 310 -12.85 -0.30 10.28
C LEU A 310 -13.35 0.81 9.34
N ASN A 311 -13.55 2.02 9.87
CA ASN A 311 -13.99 3.15 9.05
C ASN A 311 -12.97 3.44 7.93
N THR A 312 -11.67 3.48 8.27
CA THR A 312 -10.59 3.73 7.31
C THR A 312 -10.52 2.62 6.24
N ALA A 313 -10.63 1.35 6.65
CA ALA A 313 -10.62 0.21 5.74
C ALA A 313 -11.80 0.24 4.75
N ASN A 314 -13.00 0.57 5.24
CA ASN A 314 -14.19 0.72 4.41
C ASN A 314 -14.05 1.88 3.40
N GLU A 315 -13.49 3.01 3.83
CA GLU A 315 -13.16 4.12 2.92
C GLU A 315 -12.15 3.71 1.85
N ASN A 316 -11.11 2.95 2.21
CA ASN A 316 -10.14 2.43 1.25
C ASN A 316 -10.80 1.54 0.19
N GLN A 317 -11.72 0.66 0.59
CA GLN A 317 -12.49 -0.20 -0.33
C GLN A 317 -13.39 0.62 -1.26
N ALA A 318 -14.11 1.60 -0.73
CA ALA A 318 -14.97 2.46 -1.53
C ALA A 318 -14.17 3.24 -2.58
N ILE A 319 -12.98 3.75 -2.21
CA ILE A 319 -12.09 4.47 -3.12
C ILE A 319 -11.60 3.56 -4.25
N ILE A 320 -11.13 2.34 -3.96
CA ILE A 320 -10.63 1.47 -5.02
C ILE A 320 -11.76 1.04 -5.96
N GLU A 321 -12.95 0.78 -5.43
CA GLU A 321 -14.11 0.41 -6.25
C GLU A 321 -14.52 1.54 -7.19
N ALA A 322 -14.55 2.79 -6.70
CA ALA A 322 -14.89 3.96 -7.50
C ALA A 322 -13.96 4.18 -8.71
N HIS A 323 -12.73 3.67 -8.65
CA HIS A 323 -11.74 3.83 -9.71
C HIS A 323 -11.47 2.55 -10.51
N ARG A 324 -11.99 1.41 -10.05
CA ARG A 324 -11.73 0.07 -10.61
C ARG A 324 -12.04 0.01 -12.10
N ALA A 325 -13.21 0.48 -12.52
CA ALA A 325 -13.62 0.43 -13.93
C ALA A 325 -12.62 1.14 -14.86
N SER A 326 -12.18 2.36 -14.49
CA SER A 326 -11.22 3.12 -15.32
C SER A 326 -9.84 2.48 -15.40
N LEU A 327 -9.40 1.83 -14.32
CA LEU A 327 -8.14 1.11 -14.29
C LEU A 327 -8.22 -0.20 -15.08
N HIS A 328 -9.35 -0.93 -14.99
CA HIS A 328 -9.61 -2.11 -15.81
C HIS A 328 -9.62 -1.76 -17.29
N GLU A 329 -10.31 -0.69 -17.68
CA GLU A 329 -10.33 -0.18 -19.06
C GLU A 329 -8.91 0.15 -19.55
N TYR A 330 -8.13 0.91 -18.76
CA TYR A 330 -6.74 1.24 -19.11
C TYR A 330 -5.88 0.00 -19.37
N PHE A 331 -6.02 -1.03 -18.53
CA PHE A 331 -5.26 -2.28 -18.67
C PHE A 331 -5.90 -3.32 -19.59
N GLY A 332 -7.04 -3.01 -20.24
CA GLY A 332 -7.79 -3.95 -21.08
C GLY A 332 -8.25 -5.19 -20.33
N LEU A 333 -8.62 -5.05 -19.05
CA LEU A 333 -9.18 -6.12 -18.23
C LEU A 333 -10.70 -6.15 -18.38
N ASP A 334 -11.29 -7.33 -18.56
CA ASP A 334 -12.75 -7.49 -18.66
C ASP A 334 -13.44 -6.85 -17.44
N THR A 335 -14.41 -5.96 -17.69
CA THR A 335 -15.20 -5.28 -16.65
C THR A 335 -16.36 -6.14 -16.13
N THR A 336 -16.57 -7.33 -16.69
CA THR A 336 -17.75 -8.19 -16.44
C THR A 336 -17.58 -9.19 -15.30
N SER A 337 -16.46 -9.22 -14.59
CA SER A 337 -16.26 -10.10 -13.42
C SER A 337 -16.50 -9.37 -12.09
N THR A 338 -17.73 -8.89 -11.90
CA THR A 338 -18.24 -8.76 -10.53
C THR A 338 -18.42 -10.17 -9.97
N PRO A 339 -18.02 -10.49 -8.73
CA PRO A 339 -18.37 -11.77 -8.12
C PRO A 339 -19.90 -11.82 -8.01
N SER A 340 -20.56 -12.63 -8.82
CA SER A 340 -21.99 -12.92 -8.64
C SER A 340 -22.18 -13.45 -7.23
N THR A 341 -22.92 -12.72 -6.42
CA THR A 341 -23.54 -13.23 -5.21
C THR A 341 -24.51 -14.32 -5.65
N THR A 342 -24.12 -15.58 -5.53
CA THR A 342 -25.01 -16.71 -5.78
C THR A 342 -26.09 -16.68 -4.70
N SER A 343 -27.22 -16.03 -4.99
CA SER A 343 -28.45 -16.25 -4.25
C SER A 343 -28.94 -17.66 -4.57
N THR A 344 -28.63 -18.58 -3.67
CA THR A 344 -29.21 -19.93 -3.65
C THR A 344 -30.72 -19.78 -3.46
N THR A 345 -31.47 -19.82 -4.57
CA THR A 345 -32.93 -19.96 -4.51
C THR A 345 -33.22 -21.44 -4.29
N THR A 346 -33.62 -21.78 -3.08
CA THR A 346 -34.06 -23.12 -2.70
C THR A 346 -35.41 -23.40 -3.37
N THR A 347 -35.41 -24.11 -4.50
CA THR A 347 -36.65 -24.60 -5.12
C THR A 347 -37.15 -25.80 -4.33
N THR A 348 -38.17 -25.60 -3.50
CA THR A 348 -38.89 -26.68 -2.81
C THR A 348 -39.86 -27.34 -3.79
N THR A 349 -39.54 -28.54 -4.28
CA THR A 349 -40.49 -29.42 -4.98
C THR A 349 -41.38 -30.12 -3.96
N ALA A 350 -42.69 -29.81 -3.96
CA ALA A 350 -43.72 -30.61 -3.32
C ALA A 350 -44.53 -31.36 -4.39
N ALA A 351 -44.72 -32.66 -4.16
CA ALA A 351 -45.54 -33.57 -4.96
C ALA A 351 -47.03 -33.44 -4.58
N PRO A 352 -47.96 -33.93 -5.41
CA PRO A 352 -49.36 -33.55 -5.37
C PRO A 352 -50.18 -34.45 -4.44
N ASP A 353 -51.21 -33.88 -3.80
CA ASP A 353 -52.36 -34.67 -3.37
C ASP A 353 -53.65 -33.88 -3.57
N GLY A 354 -54.70 -34.60 -3.93
CA GLY A 354 -55.89 -34.06 -4.57
C GLY A 354 -57.06 -33.71 -3.64
N ASN A 355 -58.06 -33.14 -4.33
CA ASN A 355 -59.50 -33.15 -4.09
C ASN A 355 -60.15 -32.21 -3.04
N ASP A 356 -60.98 -31.35 -3.62
CA ASP A 356 -62.41 -31.14 -3.37
C ASP A 356 -62.92 -30.00 -2.46
N GLU A 357 -63.90 -29.28 -3.07
CA GLU A 357 -65.05 -28.56 -2.53
C GLU A 357 -64.97 -27.06 -2.12
N GLU A 358 -65.52 -26.26 -3.04
CA GLU A 358 -66.64 -25.28 -2.90
C GLU A 358 -66.75 -24.24 -1.77
N ASN A 359 -67.20 -23.06 -2.24
CA ASN A 359 -67.77 -21.89 -1.54
C ASN A 359 -66.77 -20.96 -0.84
N GLY A 360 -66.82 -19.64 -1.00
CA GLY A 360 -67.90 -18.76 -1.46
C GLY A 360 -67.98 -17.59 -0.48
N ASP A 361 -67.74 -16.40 -1.01
CA ASP A 361 -68.23 -15.08 -0.58
C ASP A 361 -67.65 -14.35 0.66
N ASP A 362 -67.35 -13.08 0.35
CA ASP A 362 -67.63 -11.83 1.07
C ASP A 362 -66.64 -11.19 2.08
N GLU A 363 -66.28 -9.96 1.68
CA GLU A 363 -66.16 -8.70 2.48
C GLU A 363 -65.00 -8.64 3.50
N GLU A 364 -64.16 -7.61 3.56
CA GLU A 364 -64.47 -6.18 3.66
C GLU A 364 -63.21 -5.34 3.38
N GLU A 365 -63.43 -4.13 2.86
CA GLU A 365 -62.45 -3.05 2.61
C GLU A 365 -61.77 -2.55 3.90
N VAL A 366 -60.51 -2.07 3.83
CA VAL A 366 -60.11 -0.75 4.37
C VAL A 366 -58.91 -0.20 3.58
N GLU A 367 -59.07 1.07 3.22
CA GLU A 367 -58.24 2.00 2.46
C GLU A 367 -56.76 2.19 2.88
N GLY A 368 -55.95 2.71 1.96
CA GLY A 368 -54.62 3.25 2.25
C GLY A 368 -53.84 3.65 1.00
N ASP A 369 -54.24 4.77 0.42
CA ASP A 369 -53.69 5.46 -0.75
C ASP A 369 -52.26 6.00 -0.57
N ASP A 370 -51.66 6.21 -1.73
CA ASP A 370 -50.59 7.14 -2.09
C ASP A 370 -49.11 6.84 -1.81
N SER A 371 -48.51 6.34 -2.89
CA SER A 371 -47.15 6.60 -3.34
C SER A 371 -46.81 8.09 -3.43
N ALA A 372 -45.69 8.50 -2.82
CA ALA A 372 -44.93 9.64 -3.28
C ALA A 372 -43.42 9.40 -3.11
N GLU A 373 -42.78 9.41 -4.27
CA GLU A 373 -41.36 9.46 -4.59
C GLU A 373 -40.63 10.60 -3.85
N VAL A 374 -39.48 10.29 -3.22
CA VAL A 374 -38.50 11.31 -2.79
C VAL A 374 -37.09 10.85 -3.16
N ASP A 375 -36.55 11.55 -4.15
CA ASP A 375 -35.14 11.65 -4.53
C ASP A 375 -34.25 11.95 -3.31
N SER A 376 -33.13 11.24 -3.17
CA SER A 376 -32.07 11.63 -2.23
C SER A 376 -30.69 11.55 -2.87
N ALA A 377 -30.24 12.71 -3.36
CA ALA A 377 -28.84 12.98 -3.63
C ALA A 377 -28.10 13.24 -2.30
N THR A 378 -27.12 12.40 -1.96
CA THR A 378 -26.26 12.57 -0.78
C THR A 378 -24.95 13.27 -1.15
N THR A 379 -24.86 14.53 -0.73
CA THR A 379 -23.66 15.37 -0.74
C THR A 379 -22.63 14.86 0.27
N LEU A 380 -21.46 14.38 -0.18
CA LEU A 380 -20.34 14.03 0.72
C LEU A 380 -19.59 15.30 1.17
N SER A 381 -19.52 15.49 2.49
CA SER A 381 -18.89 16.64 3.16
C SER A 381 -17.36 16.62 3.04
N ARG A 382 -16.78 17.79 2.72
CA ARG A 382 -15.38 18.05 2.31
C ARG A 382 -14.38 18.29 3.45
N THR A 383 -14.73 18.04 4.71
CA THR A 383 -13.91 18.49 5.86
C THR A 383 -13.00 17.42 6.50
N GLY A 384 -13.01 16.16 6.05
CA GLY A 384 -12.17 15.09 6.62
C GLY A 384 -10.79 14.87 5.97
N LEU A 385 -10.53 15.43 4.78
CA LEU A 385 -9.42 14.98 3.94
C LEU A 385 -8.04 15.58 4.27
N VAL A 386 -7.97 16.59 5.15
CA VAL A 386 -6.73 17.36 5.37
C VAL A 386 -5.86 16.78 6.49
N GLY A 387 -6.43 15.98 7.40
CA GLY A 387 -5.71 15.41 8.56
C GLY A 387 -4.92 14.12 8.27
N LEU A 388 -5.39 13.29 7.33
CA LEU A 388 -4.81 11.96 7.05
C LEU A 388 -3.62 11.99 6.07
N VAL A 389 -3.48 13.05 5.28
CA VAL A 389 -2.41 13.17 4.26
C VAL A 389 -1.04 13.45 4.90
N VAL A 390 -1.00 14.05 6.09
CA VAL A 390 0.25 14.43 6.77
C VAL A 390 0.96 13.21 7.38
N ILE A 391 0.23 12.19 7.82
CA ILE A 391 0.84 11.01 8.47
C ILE A 391 1.44 10.04 7.45
N GLY A 392 0.84 9.92 6.26
CA GLY A 392 1.34 9.03 5.19
C GLY A 392 2.65 9.51 4.56
N LEU A 393 2.86 10.83 4.44
CA LEU A 393 4.11 11.38 3.89
C LEU A 393 5.27 11.34 4.89
N ILE A 394 4.99 11.43 6.20
CA ILE A 394 6.03 11.36 7.23
C ILE A 394 6.67 9.96 7.27
N ASN A 395 5.91 8.88 7.06
CA ASN A 395 6.47 7.53 7.05
C ASN A 395 7.25 7.18 5.76
N SER A 396 6.95 7.81 4.62
CA SER A 396 7.78 7.65 3.41
C SER A 396 9.05 8.51 3.44
N VAL A 397 9.04 9.62 4.19
CA VAL A 397 10.22 10.48 4.39
C VAL A 397 11.16 9.92 5.47
N TYR A 398 10.66 9.19 6.47
CA TYR A 398 11.50 8.52 7.48
C TYR A 398 12.26 7.28 6.98
N PHE A 399 11.94 6.78 5.78
CA PHE A 399 12.69 5.69 5.16
C PHE A 399 13.84 6.16 4.26
N GLY A 400 14.10 7.48 4.19
CA GLY A 400 15.11 8.07 3.31
C GLY A 400 15.89 9.26 3.89
N LEU A 401 15.97 9.40 5.22
CA LEU A 401 16.87 10.34 5.91
C LEU A 401 17.58 9.69 7.10
#